data_AF-S4P9U0-F1
#
_entry.id   AF-S4P9U0-F1
#
_cell.length_a   1.000
_cell.length_b   1.000
_cell.length_c   1.000
_cell.angle_alpha   90.00
_cell.angle_beta   90.00
_cell.angle_gamma   90.00
#
_symmetry.space_group_name_H-M   'P 1'
#
loop_
_entity.id
_entity.type
_entity.pdbx_description
1 polymer ?
#
loop_
_entity_poly.entity_id
_entity_poly.type
_entity_poly.pdbx_seq_one_letter_code
_entity_poly.pdbx_strand_id
1 'polypeptide(L)' 'MTLRSCMEILRENQINSTKNMVPYRESKITHLFKNYFEGHGQVRMIVCANPRAEDYDETIQVMRFAEMAAEVEVAK' A
#
# COMPACT_ATOMS: atom_id res chain seq x y z
N MET A 1 -2.36 11.13 1.73
CA MET A 1 -2.63 9.83 1.07
C MET A 1 -2.46 8.71 2.10
N THR A 2 -3.51 8.36 2.84
CA THR A 2 -3.41 7.48 4.03
C THR A 2 -3.02 6.03 3.71
N LEU A 3 -3.51 5.47 2.60
CA LEU A 3 -3.15 4.09 2.18
C LEU A 3 -1.65 3.99 1.87
N ARG A 4 -1.07 5.01 1.22
CA ARG A 4 0.35 5.05 0.90
C ARG A 4 1.21 4.96 2.16
N SER A 5 0.92 5.82 3.15
CA SER A 5 1.62 5.79 4.44
C SER A 5 1.43 4.47 5.18
N CYS A 6 0.25 3.85 5.08
CA CYS A 6 0.04 2.53 5.66
C CYS A 6 0.95 1.47 5.03
N MET A 7 1.04 1.43 3.70
CA MET A 7 1.88 0.47 2.98
C MET A 7 3.38 0.71 3.22
N GLU A 8 3.81 1.98 3.25
CA GLU A 8 5.22 2.35 3.52
C GLU A 8 5.67 1.85 4.90
N ILE A 9 4.90 2.15 5.95
CA ILE A 9 5.23 1.71 7.33
C ILE A 9 5.16 0.18 7.44
N LEU A 10 4.21 -0.45 6.77
CA LEU A 10 4.06 -1.89 6.81
C LEU A 10 5.23 -2.60 6.11
N ARG A 11 5.68 -2.10 4.96
CA ARG A 11 6.90 -2.54 4.28
C ARG A 11 8.13 -2.36 5.18
N GLU A 12 8.29 -1.19 5.79
CA GLU A 12 9.41 -0.93 6.71
C GLU A 12 9.43 -1.91 7.89
N ASN A 13 8.26 -2.20 8.46
CA ASN A 13 8.12 -3.19 9.53
C ASN A 13 8.57 -4.58 9.10
N GLN A 14 8.33 -4.97 7.85
CA GLN A 14 8.73 -6.26 7.30
C GLN A 14 10.23 -6.31 7.01
N ILE A 15 10.78 -5.29 6.36
CA ILE A 15 12.21 -5.22 6.01
C ILE A 15 13.09 -5.12 7.25
N ASN A 16 12.73 -4.23 8.18
CA ASN A 16 13.55 -3.92 9.35
C ASN A 16 13.18 -4.76 10.57
N SER A 17 12.18 -5.65 10.46
CA SER A 17 11.60 -6.38 11.61
C SER A 17 11.16 -5.44 12.76
N THR A 18 10.73 -4.22 12.41
CA THR A 18 10.21 -3.23 13.37
C THR A 18 8.71 -3.40 13.58
N LYS A 19 8.17 -2.78 14.63
CA LYS A 19 6.74 -2.80 14.98
C LYS A 19 6.18 -1.39 15.09
N ASN A 20 6.45 -0.56 14.09
CA ASN A 20 5.91 0.79 14.01
C ASN A 20 4.38 0.73 13.83
N MET A 21 3.67 1.65 14.47
CA MET A 21 2.21 1.69 14.40
C MET A 21 1.74 2.11 13.00
N VAL A 22 1.04 1.23 12.30
CA VAL A 22 0.47 1.53 10.98
C VAL A 22 -0.82 2.36 11.16
N PRO A 23 -0.97 3.52 10.48
CA PRO A 23 -2.03 4.48 10.72
C PRO A 23 -3.38 4.12 10.08
N TYR A 24 -3.85 2.87 10.24
CA TYR A 24 -5.10 2.41 9.64
C TYR A 24 -6.33 3.25 10.04
N ARG A 25 -6.30 3.90 11.20
CA ARG A 25 -7.42 4.68 11.75
C ARG A 25 -7.60 6.06 11.12
N GLU A 26 -6.63 6.55 10.34
CA GLU A 26 -6.71 7.88 9.72
C GLU A 26 -7.75 7.96 8.60
N SER A 27 -8.15 6.83 8.03
CA SER A 27 -9.24 6.77 7.05
C SER A 27 -10.15 5.57 7.30
N LYS A 28 -11.44 5.76 7.02
CA LYS A 28 -12.43 4.68 7.07
C LYS A 28 -12.04 3.51 6.17
N ILE A 29 -11.43 3.80 5.01
CA ILE A 29 -11.05 2.75 4.05
C ILE A 29 -9.89 1.90 4.59
N THR A 30 -8.84 2.54 5.10
CA THR A 30 -7.68 1.83 5.67
C THR A 30 -8.07 1.09 6.94
N HIS A 31 -9.04 1.61 7.70
CA HIS A 31 -9.55 0.95 8.89
C HIS A 31 -10.35 -0.30 8.54
N LEU A 32 -11.22 -0.22 7.52
CA LEU A 32 -12.02 -1.35 7.04
C LEU A 32 -11.13 -2.52 6.57
N PHE A 33 -10.04 -2.21 5.87
CA PHE A 33 -9.14 -3.23 5.31
C PHE A 33 -8.01 -3.66 6.26
N LYS A 34 -7.92 -3.13 7.49
CA LYS A 34 -6.86 -3.45 8.47
C LYS A 34 -6.59 -4.95 8.58
N ASN A 35 -7.64 -5.74 8.78
CA ASN A 35 -7.51 -7.18 9.01
C ASN A 35 -6.86 -7.89 7.81
N TYR A 36 -7.17 -7.46 6.58
CA TYR A 36 -6.59 -8.03 5.38
C TYR A 36 -5.09 -7.71 5.25
N PHE A 37 -4.68 -6.50 5.64
CA PHE A 37 -3.26 -6.12 5.64
C PHE A 37 -2.46 -6.78 6.77
N GLU A 38 -3.12 -7.25 7.82
CA GLU A 38 -2.50 -7.95 8.97
C GLU A 38 -2.52 -9.49 8.85
N GLY A 39 -2.87 -10.05 7.68
CA GLY A 39 -2.80 -11.50 7.43
C GLY A 39 -4.13 -12.24 7.43
N HIS A 40 -5.25 -11.58 7.72
CA HIS A 40 -6.57 -12.21 7.69
C HIS A 40 -7.22 -12.09 6.30
N GLY A 41 -6.66 -12.83 5.33
CA GLY A 41 -7.21 -12.96 3.98
C GLY A 41 -6.17 -12.80 2.88
N GLN A 42 -6.65 -12.54 1.66
CA GLN A 42 -5.78 -12.25 0.51
C GLN A 42 -6.06 -10.85 0.00
N VAL A 43 -5.00 -10.12 -0.33
CA VAL A 43 -5.07 -8.78 -0.92
C VAL A 43 -4.46 -8.83 -2.31
N ARG A 44 -5.14 -8.23 -3.30
CA ARG A 44 -4.59 -7.95 -4.62
C ARG A 44 -4.87 -6.50 -4.97
N MET A 45 -3.84 -5.79 -5.42
CA MET A 45 -3.96 -4.44 -5.91
C MET A 45 -3.99 -4.46 -7.44
N ILE A 46 -4.98 -3.80 -8.05
CA ILE A 46 -5.06 -3.60 -9.49
C ILE A 46 -4.70 -2.14 -9.76
N VAL A 47 -3.66 -1.95 -10.56
CA VAL A 47 -3.17 -0.62 -10.93
C VAL A 47 -3.72 -0.27 -12.30
N CYS A 48 -4.46 0.82 -12.38
CA CYS A 48 -4.97 1.36 -13.64
C CYS A 48 -4.11 2.56 -14.04
N ALA A 49 -3.61 2.55 -15.28
CA ALA A 49 -2.79 3.62 -15.83
C ALA A 49 -3.35 4.06 -17.19
N ASN A 50 -3.23 5.35 -17.49
CA ASN A 50 -3.65 5.92 -18.77
C ASN A 50 -2.42 6.19 -19.65
N PRO A 51 -2.35 5.66 -20.89
CA PRO A 51 -1.18 5.85 -21.75
C PRO A 51 -1.04 7.26 -22.36
N ARG A 52 -1.94 8.20 -22.04
CA ARG A 52 -1.89 9.56 -22.58
C ARG A 52 -0.70 10.32 -22.00
N ALA A 53 0.01 11.07 -22.85
CA ALA A 53 1.21 11.81 -22.44
C ALA A 53 0.93 12.86 -21.34
N GLU A 54 -0.28 13.42 -21.31
CA GLU A 54 -0.72 14.37 -20.27
C GLU A 54 -0.80 13.73 -18.88
N ASP A 55 -1.00 12.41 -18.79
CA ASP A 55 -1.09 11.66 -17.53
C ASP A 55 0.24 11.02 -17.13
N TYR A 56 1.35 11.32 -17.83
CA TYR A 56 2.64 10.66 -17.62
C TYR A 56 3.17 10.85 -16.19
N ASP A 57 3.13 12.08 -15.68
CA ASP A 57 3.66 12.40 -14.35
C ASP A 57 2.86 11.68 -13.25
N GLU A 58 1.53 11.66 -13.37
CA GLU A 58 0.64 10.93 -12.46
C GLU A 58 0.84 9.42 -12.57
N THR A 59 0.97 8.90 -13.80
CA THR A 59 1.23 7.48 -14.05
C THR A 59 2.54 7.03 -13.41
N ILE A 60 3.61 7.83 -13.49
CA ILE A 60 4.87 7.54 -12.80
C ILE A 60 4.67 7.48 -11.28
N GLN A 61 3.92 8.42 -10.70
CA GLN A 61 3.66 8.40 -9.26
C GLN A 61 2.90 7.14 -8.82
N VAL A 62 1.90 6.74 -9.60
CA VAL A 62 1.14 5.51 -9.37
C VAL A 62 2.04 4.28 -9.49
N MET A 63 2.89 4.20 -10.50
CA MET A 63 3.80 3.07 -10.69
C MET A 63 4.85 2.96 -9.59
N ARG A 64 5.40 4.07 -9.10
CA ARG A 64 6.31 4.08 -7.93
C ARG A 64 5.62 3.58 -6.67
N PHE A 65 4.35 3.95 -6.47
CA PHE A 65 3.58 3.43 -5.36
C PHE A 65 3.31 1.93 -5.50
N ALA A 66 2.98 1.47 -6.71
CA ALA A 66 2.73 0.07 -7.01
C ALA A 66 3.97 -0.82 -6.77
N GLU A 67 5.14 -0.36 -7.19
CA GLU A 67 6.42 -1.03 -6.94
C GLU A 67 6.64 -1.22 -5.43
N MET A 68 6.52 -0.15 -4.64
CA MET A 68 6.67 -0.21 -3.19
C MET A 68 5.63 -1.13 -2.54
N ALA A 69 4.37 -1.05 -2.97
CA ALA A 69 3.29 -1.87 -2.42
C ALA A 69 3.41 -3.36 -2.80
N ALA A 70 4.12 -3.70 -3.87
CA ALA A 70 4.36 -5.09 -4.27
C ALA A 70 5.38 -5.80 -3.36
N GLU A 71 6.23 -5.06 -2.65
CA GLU A 71 7.18 -5.61 -1.67
C GLU A 71 6.52 -5.95 -0.33
N VAL A 72 5.27 -5.55 -0.13
CA VAL A 72 4.50 -5.87 1.08
C VAL A 72 4.02 -7.31 1.02
N GLU A 73 4.46 -8.13 1.97
CA GLU A 73 4.02 -9.52 2.11
C GLU A 73 2.86 -9.64 3.11
N VAL A 74 1.72 -10.18 2.69
CA VAL A 74 0.65 -10.54 3.63
C VAL A 74 1.02 -11.91 4.22
N ALA A 75 1.37 -11.94 5.51
CA ALA A 75 1.72 -13.16 6.22
C ALA A 75 0.59 -14.20 6.09
N LYS A 76 0.95 -15.43 5.71
CA LYS A 76 0.04 -16.58 5.62
C LYS A 76 -0.24 -17.21 6.97
#